data_AF-A0A8B6H0A5-F1
#
_entry.id   AF-A0A8B6H0A5-F1
#
_cell.length_a   1.000
_cell.length_b   1.000
_cell.length_c   1.000
_cell.angle_alpha   90.00
_cell.angle_beta   90.00
_cell.angle_gamma   90.00
#
_symmetry.space_group_name_H-M   'P 1'
#
loop_
_entity.id
_entity.type
_entity.pdbx_description
1 polymer ?
#
loop_
_entity_poly.entity_id
_entity_poly.type
_entity_poly.pdbx_seq_one_letter_code
_entity_poly.pdbx_strand_id
1 'polypeptide(L)'
;MKLIGFIALLGMSCVMAKDEEPKKEKETVGTVIGIDLGTTYSCVGVFKNGRVEIIANDQGNRITPSYVAFTEDGERLIGDAAKNQLTTNPENTVFDVKRLIGRDWDDKSVQADIKHYPFKVFNRNSKPIIQVNVGDSQKSFAPEEISAMVLGKMRDIAEGFLGKKVTNAVVTVPAYFNDAQRQATKDAGVIAGLNVMRIINEPTAAAIAYGLDKREGEKNILVFDLGGGTFDVSLLTIDNGVFEVVSTNGDTHLGGEDFDQRVMEHFIKLYKKKKGKDIRKDNRAVQKLRREVEKAKRALSSAHQARIEIESLFEGEDFSETLTRARFEELNMDLFRSTMKPVQKVMEDADMKKEEIDEIVLVGGSTRIPKIQQLVKDYFNGK
;
A
#
# COMPACT_ATOMS: atom_id res chain seq x y z
N MET A 1 -57.27 -23.71 -83.05
CA MET A 1 -57.78 -24.44 -81.86
C MET A 1 -56.57 -25.00 -81.11
N LYS A 2 -56.45 -24.70 -79.80
CA LYS A 2 -55.40 -25.11 -78.82
C LYS A 2 -54.03 -24.45 -79.09
N LEU A 3 -53.54 -23.45 -78.36
CA LEU A 3 -53.26 -23.24 -76.91
C LEU A 3 -52.21 -24.19 -76.33
N ILE A 4 -51.25 -23.60 -75.59
CA ILE A 4 -50.19 -24.14 -74.71
C ILE A 4 -48.81 -24.20 -75.41
N GLY A 5 -47.70 -23.64 -74.89
CA GLY A 5 -47.42 -22.96 -73.64
C GLY A 5 -45.97 -22.44 -73.65
N PHE A 6 -45.76 -21.27 -73.04
CA PHE A 6 -44.48 -20.58 -72.87
C PHE A 6 -43.47 -21.41 -72.06
N ILE A 7 -42.24 -21.53 -72.55
CA ILE A 7 -41.08 -21.98 -71.78
C ILE A 7 -40.26 -20.75 -71.41
N ALA A 8 -40.24 -20.40 -70.13
CA ALA A 8 -39.19 -19.59 -69.52
C ALA A 8 -39.02 -20.07 -68.07
N LEU A 9 -38.05 -20.97 -67.85
CA LEU A 9 -37.59 -21.34 -66.52
C LEU A 9 -36.85 -20.11 -65.94
N LEU A 10 -37.52 -19.35 -65.08
CA LEU A 10 -36.87 -18.42 -64.16
C LEU A 10 -36.27 -19.25 -63.01
N GLY A 11 -34.96 -19.51 -63.10
CA GLY A 11 -34.19 -20.04 -61.98
C GLY A 11 -34.12 -18.99 -60.88
N MET A 12 -34.93 -19.17 -59.84
CA MET A 12 -34.91 -18.35 -58.64
C MET A 12 -33.72 -18.81 -57.78
N SER A 13 -32.56 -18.20 -57.96
CA SER A 13 -31.41 -18.39 -57.07
C SER A 13 -31.73 -17.76 -55.71
N CYS A 14 -32.10 -18.59 -54.74
CA CYS A 14 -32.16 -18.19 -53.33
C CYS A 14 -30.73 -17.89 -52.86
N VAL A 15 -30.36 -16.61 -52.82
CA VAL A 15 -29.20 -16.16 -52.06
C VAL A 15 -29.62 -16.23 -50.59
N MET A 16 -29.18 -17.28 -49.90
CA MET A 16 -29.21 -17.34 -48.45
C MET A 16 -28.27 -16.24 -47.94
N ALA A 17 -28.84 -15.10 -47.56
CA ALA A 17 -28.14 -14.12 -46.76
C ALA A 17 -27.79 -14.82 -45.44
N LYS A 18 -26.50 -15.08 -45.22
CA LYS A 18 -25.99 -15.39 -43.89
C LYS A 18 -26.18 -14.12 -43.07
N ASP A 19 -27.07 -14.16 -42.09
CA ASP A 19 -27.09 -13.19 -41.01
C ASP A 19 -25.72 -13.24 -40.30
N GLU A 20 -24.83 -12.34 -40.67
CA GLU A 20 -23.65 -12.05 -39.86
C GLU A 20 -24.14 -11.31 -38.62
N GLU A 21 -24.15 -11.99 -37.47
CA GLU A 21 -24.25 -11.32 -36.18
C GLU A 21 -23.19 -10.20 -36.13
N PRO A 22 -23.55 -8.97 -35.69
CA PRO A 22 -22.58 -7.91 -35.57
C PRO A 22 -21.50 -8.37 -34.59
N LYS A 23 -20.28 -8.57 -35.10
CA LYS A 23 -19.09 -8.76 -34.26
C LYS A 23 -19.06 -7.59 -33.29
N LYS A 24 -19.34 -7.84 -32.01
CA LYS A 24 -19.00 -6.91 -30.93
C LYS A 24 -17.53 -6.58 -31.12
N GLU A 25 -17.22 -5.37 -31.57
CA GLU A 25 -15.87 -4.83 -31.44
C GLU A 25 -15.52 -4.99 -29.96
N LYS A 26 -14.53 -5.82 -29.65
CA LYS A 26 -13.93 -5.80 -28.32
C LYS A 26 -13.40 -4.38 -28.18
N GLU A 27 -14.08 -3.55 -27.41
CA GLU A 27 -13.50 -2.29 -26.93
C GLU A 27 -12.13 -2.67 -26.37
N THR A 28 -11.09 -2.25 -27.08
CA THR A 28 -9.72 -2.50 -26.64
C THR A 28 -9.55 -1.62 -25.41
N VAL A 29 -9.73 -2.24 -24.23
CA VAL A 29 -9.34 -1.63 -22.97
C VAL A 29 -7.91 -1.14 -23.18
N GLY A 30 -7.70 0.17 -23.11
CA GLY A 30 -6.38 0.78 -23.29
C GLY A 30 -5.37 0.22 -22.28
N THR A 31 -4.16 0.78 -22.23
CA THR A 31 -3.17 0.32 -21.25
C THR A 31 -3.72 0.36 -19.83
N VAL A 32 -3.69 -0.78 -19.15
CA VAL A 32 -4.07 -0.94 -17.75
C VAL A 32 -2.81 -0.92 -16.91
N ILE A 33 -2.80 -0.10 -15.86
CA ILE A 33 -1.69 -0.05 -14.90
C ILE A 33 -2.05 -0.82 -13.61
N GLY A 34 -1.04 -1.40 -12.97
CA GLY A 34 -1.16 -1.94 -11.62
C GLY A 34 -0.64 -0.93 -10.62
N ILE A 35 -1.44 -0.57 -9.62
CA ILE A 35 -1.05 0.35 -8.55
C ILE A 35 -1.09 -0.40 -7.22
N ASP A 36 0.06 -0.44 -6.57
CA ASP A 36 0.13 -0.76 -5.15
C ASP A 36 -0.07 0.53 -4.34
N LEU A 37 -1.24 0.67 -3.70
CA LEU A 37 -1.56 1.82 -2.85
C LEU A 37 -1.18 1.48 -1.40
N GLY A 38 0.11 1.53 -1.06
CA GLY A 38 0.57 1.21 0.31
C GLY A 38 0.37 2.34 1.33
N THR A 39 0.46 2.00 2.61
CA THR A 39 0.26 2.95 3.74
C THR A 39 1.26 4.09 3.71
N THR A 40 2.55 3.79 3.57
CA THR A 40 3.64 4.77 3.62
C THR A 40 4.22 5.10 2.25
N TYR A 41 4.17 4.13 1.32
CA TYR A 41 4.65 4.27 -0.06
C TYR A 41 3.68 3.57 -1.00
N SER A 42 3.53 4.13 -2.19
CA SER A 42 2.83 3.52 -3.32
C SER A 42 3.79 3.19 -4.46
N CYS A 43 3.42 2.22 -5.28
CA CYS A 43 4.18 1.78 -6.44
C CYS A 43 3.26 1.65 -7.65
N VAL A 44 3.74 1.96 -8.85
CA VAL A 44 2.99 1.77 -10.09
C VAL A 44 3.81 0.98 -11.10
N GLY A 45 3.16 0.01 -11.73
CA GLY A 45 3.75 -0.86 -12.74
C GLY A 45 2.84 -1.04 -13.94
N VAL A 46 3.43 -1.45 -15.06
CA VAL A 46 2.73 -1.77 -16.30
C VAL A 46 3.26 -3.08 -16.87
N PHE A 47 2.38 -3.92 -17.40
CA PHE A 47 2.80 -5.09 -18.17
C PHE A 47 2.90 -4.71 -19.65
N LYS A 48 4.11 -4.74 -20.21
CA LYS A 48 4.38 -4.36 -21.60
C LYS A 48 5.52 -5.21 -22.15
N ASN A 49 5.43 -5.57 -23.43
CA ASN A 49 6.46 -6.36 -24.13
C ASN A 49 6.79 -7.69 -23.41
N GLY A 50 5.78 -8.35 -22.82
CA GLY A 50 5.93 -9.63 -22.15
C GLY A 50 6.55 -9.58 -20.75
N ARG A 51 6.77 -8.40 -20.16
CA ARG A 51 7.32 -8.25 -18.81
C ARG A 51 6.62 -7.15 -18.01
N VAL A 52 6.76 -7.21 -16.70
CA VAL A 52 6.39 -6.11 -15.79
C VAL A 52 7.49 -5.06 -15.79
N GLU A 53 7.12 -3.80 -15.96
CA GLU A 53 8.00 -2.64 -15.76
C GLU A 53 7.48 -1.83 -14.57
N ILE A 54 8.30 -1.70 -13.52
CA ILE A 54 8.04 -0.81 -12.39
C ILE A 54 8.52 0.59 -12.76
N ILE A 55 7.59 1.55 -12.73
CA ILE A 55 7.82 2.88 -13.28
C ILE A 55 8.43 3.77 -12.20
N ALA A 56 9.55 4.43 -12.52
CA ALA A 56 10.16 5.41 -11.65
C ALA A 56 9.39 6.75 -11.73
N ASN A 57 9.29 7.45 -10.62
CA ASN A 57 8.71 8.80 -10.57
C ASN A 57 9.68 9.85 -11.13
N ASP A 58 9.27 11.12 -11.09
CA ASP A 58 10.03 12.29 -11.55
C ASP A 58 11.38 12.50 -10.84
N GLN A 59 11.60 11.87 -9.68
CA GLN A 59 12.87 11.86 -8.95
C GLN A 59 13.70 10.59 -9.18
N GLY A 60 13.24 9.67 -10.03
CA GLY A 60 13.89 8.40 -10.29
C GLY A 60 13.58 7.31 -9.26
N ASN A 61 12.70 7.55 -8.30
CA ASN A 61 12.31 6.57 -7.28
C ASN A 61 11.23 5.62 -7.82
N ARG A 62 11.40 4.31 -7.60
CA ARG A 62 10.42 3.28 -8.01
C ARG A 62 9.23 3.13 -7.06
N ILE A 63 9.29 3.79 -5.91
CA ILE A 63 8.20 3.90 -4.95
C ILE A 63 8.07 5.38 -4.59
N THR A 64 6.84 5.84 -4.41
CA THR A 64 6.53 7.24 -4.09
C THR A 64 5.86 7.30 -2.73
N PRO A 65 6.27 8.18 -1.79
CA PRO A 65 5.61 8.31 -0.51
C PRO A 65 4.10 8.55 -0.65
N SER A 66 3.29 7.90 0.19
CA SER A 66 1.84 8.10 0.27
C SER A 66 1.51 9.37 1.09
N TYR A 67 2.09 10.50 0.69
CA TYR A 67 2.03 11.79 1.39
C TYR A 67 1.35 12.83 0.51
N VAL A 68 0.51 13.66 1.11
CA VAL A 68 -0.11 14.83 0.48
C VAL A 68 0.09 16.02 1.40
N ALA A 69 0.59 17.13 0.87
CA ALA A 69 0.71 18.37 1.62
C ALA A 69 0.01 19.52 0.91
N PHE A 70 -0.49 20.45 1.70
CA PHE A 70 -1.08 21.69 1.22
C PHE A 70 -0.28 22.86 1.77
N THR A 71 0.14 23.74 0.87
CA THR A 71 1.03 24.86 1.18
C THR A 71 0.24 26.14 1.44
N GLU A 72 0.91 27.13 2.02
CA GLU A 72 0.32 28.45 2.35
C GLU A 72 -0.02 29.29 1.11
N ASP A 73 0.59 29.01 -0.05
CA ASP A 73 0.24 29.60 -1.34
C ASP A 73 -0.87 28.84 -2.07
N GLY A 74 -1.40 27.77 -1.45
CA GLY A 74 -2.53 26.99 -1.95
C GLY A 74 -2.15 25.89 -2.94
N GLU A 75 -0.85 25.62 -3.14
CA GLU A 75 -0.39 24.48 -3.91
C GLU A 75 -0.63 23.16 -3.17
N ARG A 76 -0.75 22.08 -3.94
CA ARG A 76 -0.86 20.72 -3.44
C ARG A 76 0.34 19.91 -3.87
N LEU A 77 1.14 19.48 -2.90
CA LEU A 77 2.29 18.61 -3.09
C LEU A 77 1.89 17.15 -2.82
N ILE A 78 2.42 16.21 -3.60
CA ILE A 78 2.13 14.78 -3.46
C ILE A 78 3.45 14.01 -3.62
N GLY A 79 3.65 12.96 -2.83
CA GLY A 79 4.84 12.12 -2.93
C GLY A 79 6.06 12.68 -2.20
N ASP A 80 7.22 12.59 -2.85
CA ASP A 80 8.50 13.01 -2.28
C ASP A 80 8.49 14.49 -1.86
N ALA A 81 7.90 15.36 -2.68
CA ALA A 81 7.77 16.79 -2.38
C ALA A 81 7.00 17.03 -1.06
N ALA A 82 5.87 16.35 -0.86
CA ALA A 82 5.08 16.45 0.36
C ALA A 82 5.85 15.93 1.58
N LYS A 83 6.49 14.76 1.46
CA LYS A 83 7.28 14.15 2.54
C LYS A 83 8.47 15.03 2.95
N ASN A 84 9.15 15.65 1.99
CA ASN A 84 10.34 16.47 2.25
C ASN A 84 10.05 17.71 3.11
N GLN A 85 8.87 18.32 2.95
CA GLN A 85 8.47 19.50 3.73
C GLN A 85 7.66 19.20 5.00
N LEU A 86 7.48 17.92 5.36
CA LEU A 86 6.76 17.50 6.58
C LEU A 86 7.23 18.23 7.85
N THR A 87 8.55 18.43 8.00
CA THR A 87 9.09 19.07 9.21
C THR A 87 8.84 20.58 9.29
N THR A 88 8.56 21.24 8.16
CA THR A 88 8.28 22.68 8.12
C THR A 88 6.78 22.96 8.11
N ASN A 89 5.96 22.01 7.65
CA ASN A 89 4.52 22.15 7.55
C ASN A 89 3.78 20.88 8.08
N PRO A 90 3.97 20.51 9.35
CA PRO A 90 3.51 19.21 9.85
C PRO A 90 1.98 19.10 9.90
N GLU A 91 1.25 20.19 10.16
CA GLU A 91 -0.20 20.15 10.36
C GLU A 91 -0.99 20.07 9.05
N ASN A 92 -0.39 20.45 7.92
CA ASN A 92 -0.99 20.39 6.59
C ASN A 92 -0.35 19.32 5.70
N THR A 93 0.45 18.42 6.30
CA THR A 93 1.05 17.26 5.60
C THR A 93 0.40 15.99 6.10
N VAL A 94 -0.41 15.38 5.25
CA VAL A 94 -1.22 14.20 5.52
C VAL A 94 -0.52 12.94 5.04
N PHE A 95 -0.50 11.91 5.87
CA PHE A 95 0.08 10.60 5.61
C PHE A 95 -0.68 9.51 6.39
N ASP A 96 -0.33 8.24 6.18
CA ASP A 96 -0.97 7.07 6.82
C ASP A 96 -2.49 6.98 6.63
N VAL A 97 -3.05 7.66 5.62
CA VAL A 97 -4.50 7.73 5.38
C VAL A 97 -5.12 6.35 5.12
N LYS A 98 -4.33 5.39 4.66
CA LYS A 98 -4.77 3.99 4.50
C LYS A 98 -5.19 3.34 5.83
N ARG A 99 -4.76 3.84 6.98
CA ARG A 99 -5.26 3.42 8.31
C ARG A 99 -6.64 4.00 8.65
N LEU A 100 -7.08 5.06 7.96
CA LEU A 100 -8.37 5.72 8.18
C LEU A 100 -9.44 5.35 7.14
N ILE A 101 -9.03 4.96 5.92
CA ILE A 101 -9.95 4.74 4.79
C ILE A 101 -10.99 3.66 5.11
N GLY A 102 -12.26 3.94 4.79
CA GLY A 102 -13.40 3.03 5.01
C GLY A 102 -13.77 2.75 6.47
N ARG A 103 -13.13 3.39 7.46
CA ARG A 103 -13.42 3.20 8.89
C ARG A 103 -14.45 4.19 9.41
N ASP A 104 -15.01 3.85 10.57
CA ASP A 104 -15.86 4.75 11.36
C ASP A 104 -15.02 5.51 12.39
N TRP A 105 -15.52 6.68 12.78
CA TRP A 105 -14.87 7.55 13.76
C TRP A 105 -14.58 6.83 15.09
N ASP A 106 -15.54 6.04 15.57
CA ASP A 106 -15.45 5.37 16.88
C ASP A 106 -14.62 4.07 16.85
N ASP A 107 -14.04 3.68 15.71
CA ASP A 107 -13.12 2.56 15.63
C ASP A 107 -11.92 2.82 16.58
N LYS A 108 -11.63 1.85 17.46
CA LYS A 108 -10.55 1.94 18.45
C LYS A 108 -9.20 2.23 17.81
N SER A 109 -8.97 1.68 16.62
CA SER A 109 -7.75 1.90 15.85
C SER A 109 -7.62 3.35 15.39
N VAL A 110 -8.68 3.93 14.82
CA VAL A 110 -8.76 5.35 14.46
C VAL A 110 -8.47 6.22 15.68
N GLN A 111 -9.12 5.95 16.81
CA GLN A 111 -8.91 6.73 18.05
C GLN A 111 -7.50 6.59 18.64
N ALA A 112 -6.80 5.49 18.37
CA ALA A 112 -5.40 5.32 18.76
C ALA A 112 -4.49 6.12 17.83
N ASP A 113 -4.67 5.98 16.52
CA ASP A 113 -3.81 6.57 15.48
C ASP A 113 -3.86 8.11 15.48
N ILE A 114 -5.05 8.71 15.61
CA ILE A 114 -5.21 10.18 15.56
C ILE A 114 -4.47 10.92 16.67
N LYS A 115 -4.07 10.25 17.75
CA LYS A 115 -3.25 10.83 18.82
C LYS A 115 -1.80 11.05 18.41
N HIS A 116 -1.37 10.42 17.32
CA HIS A 116 0.00 10.44 16.83
C HIS A 116 0.16 11.29 15.56
N TYR A 117 -0.95 11.75 14.97
CA TYR A 117 -0.92 12.60 13.78
C TYR A 117 -0.69 14.08 14.14
N PRO A 118 0.16 14.79 13.39
CA PRO A 118 0.32 16.23 13.55
C PRO A 118 -0.83 17.03 12.90
N PHE A 119 -1.55 16.44 11.96
CA PHE A 119 -2.71 17.04 11.29
C PHE A 119 -4.00 16.71 12.02
N LYS A 120 -5.00 17.57 11.89
CA LYS A 120 -6.27 17.44 12.60
C LYS A 120 -7.20 16.45 11.89
N VAL A 121 -7.78 15.54 12.67
CA VAL A 121 -8.86 14.64 12.23
C VAL A 121 -10.05 14.84 13.15
N PHE A 122 -11.26 14.98 12.60
CA PHE A 122 -12.48 15.20 13.37
C PHE A 122 -13.66 14.35 12.86
N ASN A 123 -14.66 14.14 13.71
CA ASN A 123 -15.86 13.42 13.35
C ASN A 123 -16.78 14.28 12.46
N ARG A 124 -17.17 13.75 11.30
CA ARG A 124 -18.34 14.24 10.56
C ARG A 124 -19.17 13.04 10.13
N ASN A 125 -20.42 12.99 10.59
CA ASN A 125 -21.35 11.91 10.25
C ASN A 125 -20.78 10.50 10.50
N SER A 126 -20.14 10.31 11.66
CA SER A 126 -19.50 9.06 12.09
C SER A 126 -18.29 8.64 11.25
N LYS A 127 -17.74 9.52 10.42
CA LYS A 127 -16.52 9.26 9.63
C LYS A 127 -15.37 10.17 10.08
N PRO A 128 -14.12 9.68 10.04
CA PRO A 128 -12.94 10.50 10.27
C PRO A 128 -12.69 11.41 9.07
N ILE A 129 -12.66 12.73 9.29
CA ILE A 129 -12.38 13.73 8.26
C ILE A 129 -11.09 14.47 8.60
N ILE A 130 -10.19 14.57 7.61
CA ILE A 130 -8.92 15.28 7.73
C ILE A 130 -9.16 16.77 7.48
N GLN A 131 -8.65 17.64 8.35
CA GLN A 131 -8.73 19.09 8.23
C GLN A 131 -7.34 19.69 8.04
N VAL A 132 -7.19 20.51 7.00
CA VAL A 132 -5.94 21.18 6.63
C VAL A 132 -6.24 22.60 6.16
N ASN A 133 -5.25 23.48 6.25
CA ASN A 133 -5.28 24.80 5.65
C ASN A 133 -4.72 24.72 4.22
N VAL A 134 -5.42 25.34 3.27
CA VAL A 134 -5.05 25.45 1.87
C VAL A 134 -5.15 26.92 1.50
N GLY A 135 -4.01 27.60 1.44
CA GLY A 135 -3.98 29.06 1.49
C GLY A 135 -4.67 29.59 2.75
N ASP A 136 -5.47 30.64 2.59
CA ASP A 136 -6.25 31.25 3.67
C ASP A 136 -7.54 30.47 4.02
N SER A 137 -7.77 29.32 3.38
CA SER A 137 -9.00 28.55 3.55
C SER A 137 -8.78 27.23 4.27
N GLN A 138 -9.62 26.94 5.27
CA GLN A 138 -9.62 25.63 5.91
C GLN A 138 -10.46 24.66 5.07
N LYS A 139 -9.84 23.57 4.60
CA LYS A 139 -10.50 22.51 3.84
C LYS A 139 -10.62 21.24 4.66
N SER A 140 -11.56 20.39 4.26
CA SER A 140 -11.83 19.11 4.90
C SER A 140 -11.91 18.05 3.83
N PHE A 141 -11.19 16.95 4.04
CA PHE A 141 -11.08 15.86 3.08
C PHE A 141 -11.42 14.54 3.75
N ALA A 142 -12.21 13.72 3.07
CA ALA A 142 -12.36 12.32 3.40
C ALA A 142 -11.06 11.55 3.10
N PRO A 143 -10.77 10.43 3.80
CA PRO A 143 -9.62 9.58 3.52
C PRO A 143 -9.52 9.15 2.04
N GLU A 144 -10.66 8.91 1.39
CA GLU A 144 -10.78 8.54 -0.01
C GLU A 144 -10.26 9.66 -0.93
N GLU A 145 -10.52 10.92 -0.61
CA GLU A 145 -10.06 12.07 -1.40
C GLU A 145 -8.54 12.23 -1.31
N ILE A 146 -7.95 12.04 -0.13
CA ILE A 146 -6.48 12.08 0.02
C ILE A 146 -5.83 10.90 -0.71
N SER A 147 -6.41 9.70 -0.60
CA SER A 147 -5.95 8.52 -1.32
C SER A 147 -6.07 8.69 -2.84
N ALA A 148 -7.12 9.36 -3.31
CA ALA A 148 -7.31 9.71 -4.72
C ALA A 148 -6.22 10.65 -5.24
N MET A 149 -5.71 11.55 -4.41
CA MET A 149 -4.57 12.40 -4.78
C MET A 149 -3.30 11.57 -4.98
N VAL A 150 -3.04 10.58 -4.11
CA VAL A 150 -1.92 9.65 -4.27
C VAL A 150 -2.08 8.79 -5.53
N LEU A 151 -3.28 8.23 -5.77
CA LEU A 151 -3.60 7.48 -6.99
C LEU A 151 -3.47 8.35 -8.25
N GLY A 152 -3.87 9.62 -8.18
CA GLY A 152 -3.67 10.60 -9.24
C GLY A 152 -2.19 10.80 -9.56
N LYS A 153 -1.33 10.93 -8.55
CA LYS A 153 0.13 10.99 -8.76
C LYS A 153 0.66 9.70 -9.40
N MET A 154 0.16 8.51 -9.01
CA MET A 154 0.58 7.23 -9.62
C MET A 154 0.16 7.14 -11.09
N ARG A 155 -1.05 7.60 -11.41
CA ARG A 155 -1.51 7.75 -12.80
C ARG A 155 -0.60 8.70 -13.57
N ASP A 156 -0.31 9.90 -13.05
CA ASP A 156 0.51 10.90 -13.73
C ASP A 156 1.93 10.39 -14.00
N ILE A 157 2.52 9.64 -13.06
CA ILE A 157 3.82 8.95 -13.26
C ILE A 157 3.73 7.97 -14.43
N ALA A 158 2.69 7.13 -14.47
CA ALA A 158 2.51 6.18 -15.55
C ALA A 158 2.23 6.86 -16.90
N GLU A 159 1.44 7.93 -16.93
CA GLU A 159 1.18 8.73 -18.14
C GLU A 159 2.47 9.38 -18.68
N GLY A 160 3.30 9.94 -17.80
CA GLY A 160 4.59 10.50 -18.16
C GLY A 160 5.53 9.46 -18.77
N PHE A 161 5.54 8.24 -18.23
CA PHE A 161 6.33 7.13 -18.78
C PHE A 161 5.78 6.58 -20.11
N LEU A 162 4.46 6.46 -20.23
CA LEU A 162 3.81 5.87 -21.40
C LEU A 162 3.59 6.86 -22.56
N GLY A 163 3.67 8.17 -22.29
CA GLY A 163 3.42 9.23 -23.26
C GLY A 163 1.95 9.35 -23.70
N LYS A 164 1.01 8.81 -22.91
CA LYS A 164 -0.43 8.79 -23.23
C LYS A 164 -1.29 8.71 -21.98
N LYS A 165 -2.55 9.12 -22.11
CA LYS A 165 -3.54 9.06 -21.02
C LYS A 165 -3.78 7.63 -20.54
N VAL A 166 -3.89 7.45 -19.23
CA VAL A 166 -4.21 6.18 -18.57
C VAL A 166 -5.54 6.33 -17.83
N THR A 167 -6.49 5.47 -18.16
CA THR A 167 -7.84 5.50 -17.58
C THR A 167 -8.20 4.24 -16.83
N ASN A 168 -7.45 3.15 -16.97
CA ASN A 168 -7.79 1.85 -16.38
C ASN A 168 -6.70 1.42 -15.40
N ALA A 169 -7.10 0.93 -14.23
CA ALA A 169 -6.16 0.44 -13.23
C ALA A 169 -6.68 -0.81 -12.51
N VAL A 170 -5.75 -1.62 -12.02
CA VAL A 170 -5.94 -2.58 -10.94
C VAL A 170 -5.27 -2.00 -9.70
N VAL A 171 -5.98 -1.95 -8.57
CA VAL A 171 -5.46 -1.36 -7.32
C VAL A 171 -5.40 -2.44 -6.25
N THR A 172 -4.30 -2.50 -5.50
CA THR A 172 -4.13 -3.46 -4.41
C THR A 172 -4.78 -2.98 -3.11
N VAL A 173 -5.18 -3.93 -2.26
CA VAL A 173 -5.60 -3.70 -0.87
C VAL A 173 -5.11 -4.84 0.02
N PRO A 174 -4.98 -4.64 1.35
CA PRO A 174 -4.72 -5.71 2.30
C PRO A 174 -5.76 -6.83 2.15
N ALA A 175 -5.35 -8.09 2.35
CA ALA A 175 -6.28 -9.21 2.27
C ALA A 175 -7.40 -9.06 3.31
N TYR A 176 -7.05 -8.54 4.48
CA TYR A 176 -7.97 -8.36 5.61
C TYR A 176 -8.80 -7.06 5.56
N PHE A 177 -8.75 -6.30 4.47
CA PHE A 177 -9.69 -5.19 4.27
C PHE A 177 -11.13 -5.70 4.14
N ASN A 178 -12.03 -5.10 4.92
CA ASN A 178 -13.46 -5.37 4.82
C ASN A 178 -14.09 -4.67 3.58
N ASP A 179 -15.38 -4.94 3.35
CA ASP A 179 -16.09 -4.40 2.19
C ASP A 179 -16.11 -2.87 2.13
N ALA A 180 -16.26 -2.19 3.27
CA ALA A 180 -16.26 -0.74 3.33
C ALA A 180 -14.89 -0.15 2.93
N GLN A 181 -13.79 -0.75 3.38
CA GLN A 181 -12.44 -0.33 3.04
C GLN A 181 -12.10 -0.60 1.57
N ARG A 182 -12.56 -1.74 1.03
CA ARG A 182 -12.42 -2.07 -0.40
C ARG A 182 -13.19 -1.09 -1.27
N GLN A 183 -14.44 -0.79 -0.90
CA GLN A 183 -15.27 0.16 -1.63
C GLN A 183 -14.68 1.57 -1.57
N ALA A 184 -14.26 2.04 -0.39
CA ALA A 184 -13.62 3.34 -0.21
C ALA A 184 -12.32 3.48 -1.05
N THR A 185 -11.51 2.41 -1.14
CA THR A 185 -10.32 2.39 -2.01
C THR A 185 -10.70 2.46 -3.49
N LYS A 186 -11.76 1.75 -3.89
CA LYS A 186 -12.29 1.83 -5.25
C LYS A 186 -12.80 3.23 -5.58
N ASP A 187 -13.52 3.86 -4.66
CA ASP A 187 -14.03 5.23 -4.79
C ASP A 187 -12.88 6.24 -4.92
N ALA A 188 -11.80 6.07 -4.16
CA ALA A 188 -10.58 6.86 -4.32
C ALA A 188 -10.01 6.76 -5.75
N GLY A 189 -10.03 5.56 -6.36
CA GLY A 189 -9.65 5.39 -7.75
C GLY A 189 -10.57 6.12 -8.74
N VAL A 190 -11.89 6.07 -8.50
CA VAL A 190 -12.87 6.79 -9.32
C VAL A 190 -12.67 8.31 -9.22
N ILE A 191 -12.46 8.85 -8.01
CA ILE A 191 -12.15 10.27 -7.76
C ILE A 191 -10.85 10.67 -8.47
N ALA A 192 -9.86 9.77 -8.53
CA ALA A 192 -8.62 9.95 -9.27
C ALA A 192 -8.78 9.87 -10.80
N GLY A 193 -10.01 9.67 -11.31
CA GLY A 193 -10.29 9.53 -12.74
C GLY A 193 -9.84 8.19 -13.34
N LEU A 194 -9.71 7.15 -12.50
CA LEU A 194 -9.38 5.79 -12.91
C LEU A 194 -10.65 4.92 -12.89
N ASN A 195 -10.86 4.17 -13.96
CA ASN A 195 -11.70 2.99 -13.98
C ASN A 195 -10.95 1.85 -13.26
N VAL A 196 -11.31 1.61 -12.00
CA VAL A 196 -10.76 0.51 -11.20
C VAL A 196 -11.39 -0.80 -11.66
N MET A 197 -10.71 -1.47 -12.59
CA MET A 197 -11.19 -2.71 -13.20
C MET A 197 -11.28 -3.86 -12.21
N ARG A 198 -10.38 -3.87 -11.23
CA ARG A 198 -10.32 -4.88 -10.17
C ARG A 198 -9.62 -4.32 -8.95
N ILE A 199 -10.13 -4.67 -7.78
CA ILE A 199 -9.38 -4.62 -6.53
C ILE A 199 -8.78 -6.01 -6.32
N ILE A 200 -7.48 -6.10 -6.07
CA ILE A 200 -6.78 -7.35 -5.82
C ILE A 200 -6.13 -7.32 -4.43
N ASN A 201 -6.06 -8.46 -3.76
CA ASN A 201 -5.35 -8.54 -2.48
C ASN A 201 -3.84 -8.41 -2.72
N GLU A 202 -3.16 -7.65 -1.87
CA GLU A 202 -1.69 -7.51 -1.84
C GLU A 202 -0.97 -8.86 -1.86
N PRO A 203 -1.29 -9.84 -0.98
CA PRO A 203 -0.59 -11.12 -1.01
C PRO A 203 -0.88 -11.93 -2.27
N THR A 204 -2.07 -11.82 -2.86
CA THR A 204 -2.37 -12.45 -4.16
C THR A 204 -1.57 -11.81 -5.29
N ALA A 205 -1.44 -10.47 -5.29
CA ALA A 205 -0.62 -9.77 -6.27
C ALA A 205 0.86 -10.16 -6.15
N ALA A 206 1.37 -10.31 -4.91
CA ALA A 206 2.71 -10.80 -4.65
C ALA A 206 2.91 -12.24 -5.11
N ALA A 207 1.94 -13.13 -4.85
CA ALA A 207 1.97 -14.50 -5.34
C ALA A 207 2.00 -14.55 -6.86
N ILE A 208 1.20 -13.73 -7.56
CA ILE A 208 1.25 -13.61 -9.03
C ILE A 208 2.63 -13.14 -9.48
N ALA A 209 3.20 -12.12 -8.86
CA ALA A 209 4.54 -11.63 -9.19
C ALA A 209 5.63 -12.71 -9.01
N TYR A 210 5.46 -13.57 -8.01
CA TYR A 210 6.38 -14.67 -7.72
C TYR A 210 6.18 -15.88 -8.65
N GLY A 211 4.92 -16.25 -8.91
CA GLY A 211 4.53 -17.48 -9.59
C GLY A 211 4.35 -17.36 -11.10
N LEU A 212 4.44 -16.16 -11.70
CA LEU A 212 4.15 -15.92 -13.12
C LEU A 212 4.93 -16.85 -14.08
N ASP A 213 6.16 -17.19 -13.72
CA ASP A 213 7.04 -18.03 -14.55
C ASP A 213 7.18 -19.47 -14.03
N LYS A 214 6.56 -19.81 -12.90
CA LYS A 214 6.67 -21.15 -12.30
C LYS A 214 5.64 -22.11 -12.93
N ARG A 215 6.15 -23.19 -13.52
CA ARG A 215 5.35 -24.25 -14.18
C ARG A 215 5.53 -25.62 -13.56
N GLU A 216 6.04 -25.68 -12.34
CA GLU A 216 6.43 -26.93 -11.68
C GLU A 216 5.44 -27.29 -10.59
N GLY A 217 4.53 -28.22 -10.91
CA GLY A 217 3.64 -28.88 -9.97
C GLY A 217 2.71 -27.96 -9.18
N GLU A 218 1.90 -28.56 -8.33
CA GLU A 218 1.17 -27.85 -7.29
C GLU A 218 2.15 -27.44 -6.17
N LYS A 219 2.07 -26.18 -5.72
CA LYS A 219 2.89 -25.65 -4.62
C LYS A 219 2.06 -24.88 -3.61
N ASN A 220 2.34 -25.11 -2.34
CA ASN A 220 1.84 -24.32 -1.21
C ASN A 220 2.79 -23.16 -0.93
N ILE A 221 2.32 -21.94 -1.15
CA ILE A 221 3.09 -20.71 -0.92
C ILE A 221 2.49 -19.95 0.25
N LEU A 222 3.32 -19.64 1.24
CA LEU A 222 2.96 -18.71 2.29
C LEU A 222 3.53 -17.32 1.97
N VAL A 223 2.65 -16.36 1.78
CA VAL A 223 3.02 -14.95 1.64
C VAL A 223 2.97 -14.30 3.01
N PHE A 224 4.10 -13.74 3.44
CA PHE A 224 4.24 -12.96 4.66
C PHE A 224 4.48 -11.50 4.26
N ASP A 225 3.46 -10.67 4.32
CA ASP A 225 3.51 -9.26 3.92
C ASP A 225 3.47 -8.34 5.14
N LEU A 226 4.62 -7.75 5.48
CA LEU A 226 4.73 -6.78 6.57
C LEU A 226 5.14 -5.42 6.01
N GLY A 227 4.15 -4.57 5.83
CA GLY A 227 4.27 -3.26 5.21
C GLY A 227 4.61 -2.12 6.19
N GLY A 228 4.22 -0.91 5.79
CA GLY A 228 4.37 0.30 6.60
C GLY A 228 3.35 0.42 7.73
N GLY A 229 2.14 -0.12 7.55
CA GLY A 229 1.12 -0.10 8.60
C GLY A 229 0.06 -1.19 8.53
N THR A 230 0.28 -2.20 7.69
CA THR A 230 -0.56 -3.39 7.59
C THR A 230 0.33 -4.62 7.58
N PHE A 231 -0.20 -5.70 8.14
CA PHE A 231 0.40 -7.01 8.15
C PHE A 231 -0.61 -8.03 7.63
N ASP A 232 -0.28 -8.76 6.58
CA ASP A 232 -1.11 -9.82 6.02
C ASP A 232 -0.28 -11.10 5.87
N VAL A 233 -0.92 -12.23 6.18
CA VAL A 233 -0.42 -13.56 5.90
C VAL A 233 -1.46 -14.28 5.07
N SER A 234 -1.06 -14.85 3.94
CA SER A 234 -1.94 -15.69 3.13
C SER A 234 -1.21 -16.96 2.73
N LEU A 235 -1.93 -18.07 2.81
CA LEU A 235 -1.52 -19.34 2.23
C LEU A 235 -2.25 -19.51 0.90
N LEU A 236 -1.49 -19.78 -0.14
CA LEU A 236 -2.00 -20.00 -1.48
C LEU A 236 -1.52 -21.33 -2.03
N THR A 237 -2.38 -22.01 -2.77
CA THR A 237 -1.97 -23.09 -3.68
C THR A 237 -1.79 -22.51 -5.08
N ILE A 238 -0.71 -22.91 -5.73
CA ILE A 238 -0.43 -22.57 -7.13
C ILE A 238 -0.30 -23.86 -7.91
N ASP A 239 -1.13 -24.03 -8.93
CA ASP A 239 -1.01 -25.11 -9.90
C ASP A 239 -1.20 -24.56 -11.32
N ASN A 240 -0.17 -24.68 -12.16
CA ASN A 240 -0.21 -24.28 -13.57
C ASN A 240 -0.75 -22.87 -13.84
N GLY A 241 -0.41 -21.90 -12.97
CA GLY A 241 -0.83 -20.50 -13.07
C GLY A 241 -2.24 -20.22 -12.54
N VAL A 242 -2.93 -21.22 -11.97
CA VAL A 242 -4.12 -21.04 -11.14
C VAL A 242 -3.66 -20.76 -9.72
N PHE A 243 -4.15 -19.65 -9.16
CA PHE A 243 -3.86 -19.22 -7.80
C PHE A 243 -5.14 -19.31 -6.97
N GLU A 244 -5.12 -20.12 -5.93
CA GLU A 244 -6.21 -20.24 -4.98
C GLU A 244 -5.74 -19.81 -3.59
N VAL A 245 -6.50 -18.94 -2.94
CA VAL A 245 -6.23 -18.53 -1.56
C VAL A 245 -6.91 -19.53 -0.64
N VAL A 246 -6.11 -20.29 0.10
CA VAL A 246 -6.60 -21.32 1.03
C VAL A 246 -7.05 -20.70 2.34
N SER A 247 -6.21 -19.85 2.92
CA SER A 247 -6.51 -19.14 4.16
C SER A 247 -5.77 -17.81 4.23
N THR A 248 -6.31 -16.87 5.00
CA THR A 248 -5.71 -15.55 5.19
C THR A 248 -5.98 -15.02 6.60
N ASN A 249 -4.99 -14.35 7.18
CA ASN A 249 -5.11 -13.66 8.47
C ASN A 249 -4.17 -12.45 8.48
N GLY A 250 -4.27 -11.58 9.48
CA GLY A 250 -3.43 -10.39 9.51
C GLY A 250 -3.82 -9.40 10.60
N ASP A 251 -3.18 -8.24 10.54
CA ASP A 251 -3.46 -7.07 11.37
C ASP A 251 -3.40 -5.80 10.51
N THR A 252 -4.54 -5.14 10.35
CA THR A 252 -4.68 -3.92 9.53
C THR A 252 -4.06 -2.67 10.16
N HIS A 253 -3.43 -2.78 11.34
CA HIS A 253 -2.76 -1.68 12.05
C HIS A 253 -1.41 -2.08 12.66
N LEU A 254 -0.71 -3.01 12.04
CA LEU A 254 0.64 -3.40 12.43
C LEU A 254 1.61 -3.22 11.27
N GLY A 255 2.69 -2.46 11.48
CA GLY A 255 3.75 -2.32 10.48
C GLY A 255 4.91 -1.44 10.92
N GLY A 256 5.67 -0.99 9.91
CA GLY A 256 6.87 -0.19 10.09
C GLY A 256 6.71 1.09 10.90
N GLU A 257 5.55 1.75 10.83
CA GLU A 257 5.26 2.98 11.58
C GLU A 257 5.10 2.71 13.09
N ASP A 258 4.57 1.56 13.48
CA ASP A 258 4.46 1.18 14.89
C ASP A 258 5.85 0.97 15.49
N PHE A 259 6.76 0.39 14.71
CA PHE A 259 8.15 0.20 15.14
C PHE A 259 8.89 1.52 15.31
N ASP A 260 8.66 2.47 14.41
CA ASP A 260 9.19 3.83 14.53
C ASP A 260 8.62 4.52 15.76
N GLN A 261 7.31 4.39 16.03
CA GLN A 261 6.66 4.97 17.20
C GLN A 261 7.25 4.45 18.51
N ARG A 262 7.57 3.15 18.63
CA ARG A 262 8.26 2.60 19.83
C ARG A 262 9.62 3.24 20.07
N VAL A 263 10.38 3.47 19.00
CA VAL A 263 11.70 4.10 19.05
C VAL A 263 11.59 5.59 19.36
N MET A 264 10.63 6.29 18.75
CA MET A 264 10.34 7.70 19.06
C MET A 264 9.99 7.86 20.54
N GLU A 265 9.09 7.03 21.08
CA GLU A 265 8.73 7.09 22.50
C GLU A 265 9.93 6.84 23.43
N HIS A 266 10.84 5.93 23.05
CA HIS A 266 12.09 5.72 23.76
C HIS A 266 12.95 7.00 23.79
N PHE A 267 13.16 7.65 22.65
CA PHE A 267 13.99 8.84 22.56
C PHE A 267 13.35 10.09 23.16
N ILE A 268 12.03 10.25 23.07
CA ILE A 268 11.30 11.32 23.77
C ILE A 268 11.49 11.19 25.29
N LYS A 269 11.35 9.98 25.84
CA LYS A 269 11.59 9.72 27.26
C LYS A 269 13.05 9.96 27.65
N LEU A 270 14.00 9.55 26.80
CA LEU A 270 15.42 9.76 27.01
C LEU A 270 15.76 11.26 27.02
N TYR A 271 15.24 12.02 26.05
CA TYR A 271 15.43 13.47 25.96
C TYR A 271 14.89 14.17 27.21
N LYS A 272 13.66 13.82 27.62
CA LYS A 272 13.06 14.36 28.86
C LYS A 272 13.89 14.02 30.09
N LYS A 273 14.43 12.80 30.18
CA LYS A 273 15.31 12.40 31.29
C LYS A 273 16.63 13.18 31.30
N LYS A 274 17.26 13.41 30.15
CA LYS A 274 18.57 14.09 30.04
C LYS A 274 18.45 15.61 30.15
N LYS A 275 17.39 16.21 29.61
CA LYS A 275 17.25 17.67 29.44
C LYS A 275 16.11 18.29 30.24
N GLY A 276 15.24 17.49 30.86
CA GLY A 276 14.06 17.97 31.59
C GLY A 276 12.93 18.51 30.70
N LYS A 277 13.07 18.44 29.37
CA LYS A 277 12.14 19.01 28.38
C LYS A 277 11.36 17.93 27.64
N ASP A 278 10.07 18.17 27.39
CA ASP A 278 9.20 17.22 26.70
C ASP A 278 8.86 17.74 25.28
N ILE A 279 9.47 17.13 24.27
CA ILE A 279 9.35 17.59 22.87
C ILE A 279 7.98 17.32 22.25
N ARG A 280 7.10 16.55 22.91
CA ARG A 280 5.76 16.22 22.37
C ARG A 280 4.87 17.43 22.12
N LYS A 281 5.23 18.59 22.71
CA LYS A 281 4.52 19.86 22.52
C LYS A 281 4.89 20.58 21.22
N ASP A 282 5.91 20.11 20.51
CA ASP A 282 6.41 20.71 19.27
C ASP A 282 6.32 19.70 18.13
N ASN A 283 5.33 19.89 17.26
CA ASN A 283 5.10 19.05 16.09
C ASN A 283 6.32 18.98 15.19
N ARG A 284 7.05 20.08 15.00
CA ARG A 284 8.26 20.13 14.18
C ARG A 284 9.38 19.29 14.79
N ALA A 285 9.60 19.38 16.09
CA ALA A 285 10.58 18.55 16.80
C ALA A 285 10.25 17.05 16.69
N VAL A 286 8.97 16.69 16.88
CA VAL A 286 8.50 15.30 16.75
C VAL A 286 8.70 14.77 15.33
N GLN A 287 8.39 15.56 14.29
CA GLN A 287 8.58 15.11 12.91
C GLN A 287 10.06 15.04 12.50
N LYS A 288 10.92 15.93 13.01
CA LYS A 288 12.38 15.79 12.85
C LYS A 288 12.86 14.46 13.42
N LEU A 289 12.40 14.10 14.63
CA LEU A 289 12.73 12.82 15.25
C LEU A 289 12.21 11.63 14.45
N ARG A 290 10.93 11.65 14.02
CA ARG A 290 10.34 10.58 13.19
C ARG A 290 11.19 10.29 11.96
N ARG A 291 11.59 11.32 11.23
CA ARG A 291 12.39 11.18 10.00
C ARG A 291 13.72 10.48 10.25
N GLU A 292 14.45 10.88 11.27
CA GLU A 292 15.75 10.26 11.57
C GLU A 292 15.60 8.88 12.20
N VAL A 293 14.51 8.61 12.93
CA VAL A 293 14.17 7.27 13.42
C VAL A 293 13.87 6.31 12.28
N GLU A 294 13.08 6.70 11.27
CA GLU A 294 12.79 5.86 10.10
C GLU A 294 14.09 5.49 9.36
N LYS A 295 14.98 6.48 9.16
CA LYS A 295 16.31 6.25 8.56
C LYS A 295 17.17 5.31 9.40
N ALA A 296 17.20 5.50 10.72
CA ALA A 296 17.93 4.62 11.63
C ALA A 296 17.39 3.18 11.58
N LYS A 297 16.06 2.99 11.60
CA LYS A 297 15.42 1.66 11.43
C LYS A 297 15.89 1.00 10.14
N ARG A 298 15.85 1.70 9.01
CA ARG A 298 16.31 1.18 7.71
C ARG A 298 17.79 0.78 7.75
N ALA A 299 18.64 1.61 8.36
CA ALA A 299 20.07 1.32 8.52
C ALA A 299 20.32 0.08 9.39
N LEU A 300 19.54 -0.12 10.46
CA LEU A 300 19.67 -1.26 11.36
C LEU A 300 19.32 -2.61 10.71
N SER A 301 18.66 -2.62 9.55
CA SER A 301 18.44 -3.85 8.79
C SER A 301 19.73 -4.44 8.22
N SER A 302 20.78 -3.63 8.04
CA SER A 302 22.10 -4.09 7.56
C SER A 302 23.23 -3.82 8.55
N ALA A 303 23.13 -2.80 9.41
CA ALA A 303 24.12 -2.44 10.42
C ALA A 303 23.68 -2.83 11.85
N HIS A 304 24.64 -2.96 12.77
CA HIS A 304 24.34 -3.26 14.18
C HIS A 304 24.01 -2.03 15.03
N GLN A 305 24.32 -0.83 14.53
CA GLN A 305 24.02 0.45 15.18
C GLN A 305 23.80 1.54 14.14
N ALA A 306 23.03 2.56 14.50
CA ALA A 306 22.80 3.77 13.71
C ALA A 306 22.83 4.99 14.63
N ARG A 307 23.46 6.08 14.17
CA ARG A 307 23.49 7.34 14.90
C ARG A 307 22.33 8.22 14.45
N ILE A 308 21.63 8.80 15.41
CA ILE A 308 20.55 9.77 15.19
C ILE A 308 21.09 11.13 15.58
N GLU A 309 21.25 12.00 14.59
CA GLU A 309 21.76 13.36 14.77
C GLU A 309 20.75 14.35 14.22
N ILE A 310 20.32 15.29 15.06
CA ILE A 310 19.34 16.31 14.71
C ILE A 310 19.83 17.63 15.28
N GLU A 311 20.19 18.54 14.39
CA GLU A 311 20.51 19.93 14.74
C GLU A 311 19.25 20.68 15.19
N SER A 312 19.40 21.43 16.29
CA SER A 312 18.34 22.25 16.89
C SER A 312 17.02 21.49 16.94
N LEU A 313 17.00 20.33 17.60
CA LEU A 313 15.81 19.50 17.73
C LEU A 313 14.71 20.26 18.46
N PHE A 314 15.03 20.86 19.61
CA PHE A 314 14.07 21.56 20.45
C PHE A 314 14.74 22.71 21.21
N GLU A 315 14.18 23.92 21.12
CA GLU A 315 14.71 25.13 21.77
C GLU A 315 16.20 25.41 21.49
N GLY A 316 16.65 25.13 20.26
CA GLY A 316 18.04 25.34 19.84
C GLY A 316 19.03 24.26 20.31
N GLU A 317 18.58 23.26 21.07
CA GLU A 317 19.44 22.15 21.51
C GLU A 317 19.52 21.05 20.46
N ASP A 318 20.74 20.59 20.19
CA ASP A 318 21.00 19.44 19.33
C ASP A 318 20.66 18.12 20.02
N PHE A 319 20.34 17.12 19.22
CA PHE A 319 20.11 15.75 19.66
C PHE A 319 21.08 14.81 18.95
N SER A 320 21.88 14.05 19.71
CA SER A 320 22.79 13.05 19.19
C SER A 320 22.74 11.81 20.08
N GLU A 321 22.19 10.71 19.56
CA GLU A 321 22.11 9.43 20.28
C GLU A 321 22.44 8.28 19.33
N THR A 322 22.84 7.15 19.88
CA THR A 322 23.06 5.92 19.12
C THR A 322 21.94 4.91 19.41
N LEU A 323 21.34 4.36 18.37
CA LEU A 323 20.41 3.24 18.45
C LEU A 323 21.12 1.97 18.00
N THR A 324 21.16 0.95 18.86
CA THR A 324 21.66 -0.38 18.47
C THR A 324 20.53 -1.27 17.96
N ARG A 325 20.84 -2.24 17.11
CA ARG A 325 19.86 -3.24 16.62
C ARG A 325 19.24 -4.00 17.79
N ALA A 326 20.05 -4.41 18.77
CA ALA A 326 19.57 -5.09 19.97
C ALA A 326 18.53 -4.24 20.74
N ARG A 327 18.77 -2.93 20.89
CA ARG A 327 17.81 -2.04 21.55
C ARG A 327 16.55 -1.85 20.71
N PHE A 328 16.67 -1.71 19.40
CA PHE A 328 15.52 -1.65 18.49
C PHE A 328 14.65 -2.91 18.58
N GLU A 329 15.29 -4.09 18.61
CA GLU A 329 14.60 -5.38 18.76
C GLU A 329 13.93 -5.50 20.13
N GLU A 330 14.60 -5.09 21.20
CA GLU A 330 14.03 -5.08 22.56
C GLU A 330 12.74 -4.24 22.64
N LEU A 331 12.77 -3.03 22.06
CA LEU A 331 11.63 -2.10 22.07
C LEU A 331 10.39 -2.60 21.31
N ASN A 332 10.59 -3.55 20.40
CA ASN A 332 9.59 -4.04 19.46
C ASN A 332 9.32 -5.55 19.56
N MET A 333 9.94 -6.25 20.52
CA MET A 333 9.92 -7.71 20.57
C MET A 333 8.50 -8.28 20.68
N ASP A 334 7.61 -7.60 21.40
CA ASP A 334 6.20 -7.98 21.52
C ASP A 334 5.47 -7.87 20.17
N LEU A 335 5.69 -6.79 19.42
CA LEU A 335 5.12 -6.59 18.09
C LEU A 335 5.73 -7.56 17.06
N PHE A 336 7.03 -7.84 17.14
CA PHE A 336 7.67 -8.81 16.27
C PHE A 336 7.12 -10.22 16.50
N ARG A 337 6.96 -10.62 17.77
CA ARG A 337 6.38 -11.93 18.11
C ARG A 337 4.90 -12.02 17.77
N SER A 338 4.14 -10.92 17.84
CA SER A 338 2.71 -10.94 17.50
C SER A 338 2.49 -11.29 16.02
N THR A 339 3.44 -11.00 15.12
CA THR A 339 3.37 -11.40 13.71
C THR A 339 3.26 -12.92 13.51
N MET A 340 3.71 -13.74 14.47
CA MET A 340 3.64 -15.20 14.35
C MET A 340 2.23 -15.73 14.65
N LYS A 341 1.36 -14.96 15.31
CA LYS A 341 -0.01 -15.42 15.60
C LYS A 341 -0.85 -15.55 14.32
N PRO A 342 -0.88 -14.56 13.41
CA PRO A 342 -1.52 -14.75 12.11
C PRO A 342 -0.94 -15.89 11.29
N VAL A 343 0.39 -16.09 11.32
CA VAL A 343 1.03 -17.24 10.65
C VAL A 343 0.48 -18.56 11.19
N GLN A 344 0.45 -18.73 12.52
CA GLN A 344 -0.11 -19.93 13.14
C GLN A 344 -1.57 -20.14 12.77
N LYS A 345 -2.36 -19.05 12.74
CA LYS A 345 -3.79 -19.12 12.42
C LYS A 345 -4.05 -19.51 10.97
N VAL A 346 -3.28 -18.96 10.03
CA VAL A 346 -3.33 -19.33 8.60
C VAL A 346 -3.02 -20.80 8.40
N MET A 347 -1.99 -21.32 9.08
CA MET A 347 -1.64 -22.75 9.02
C MET A 347 -2.73 -23.65 9.60
N GLU A 348 -3.32 -23.26 10.74
CA GLU A 348 -4.44 -23.97 11.38
C GLU A 348 -5.69 -23.98 10.48
N ASP A 349 -6.08 -22.83 9.94
CA ASP A 349 -7.27 -22.70 9.11
C ASP A 349 -7.13 -23.42 7.75
N ALA A 350 -5.89 -23.62 7.28
CA ALA A 350 -5.57 -24.40 6.10
C ALA A 350 -5.44 -25.91 6.36
N ASP A 351 -5.46 -26.35 7.63
CA ASP A 351 -5.16 -27.73 8.05
C ASP A 351 -3.82 -28.25 7.49
N MET A 352 -2.80 -27.38 7.44
CA MET A 352 -1.48 -27.71 6.89
C MET A 352 -0.40 -27.71 7.96
N LYS A 353 0.55 -28.63 7.82
CA LYS A 353 1.79 -28.66 8.62
C LYS A 353 2.86 -27.77 7.98
N LYS A 354 3.85 -27.41 8.78
CA LYS A 354 4.94 -26.50 8.36
C LYS A 354 5.76 -27.08 7.20
N GLU A 355 5.93 -28.40 7.20
CA GLU A 355 6.69 -29.13 6.19
C GLU A 355 6.00 -29.15 4.82
N GLU A 356 4.69 -28.89 4.79
CA GLU A 356 3.86 -28.85 3.58
C GLU A 356 3.91 -27.50 2.87
N ILE A 357 4.49 -26.47 3.51
CA ILE A 357 4.72 -25.18 2.85
C ILE A 357 5.96 -25.31 1.98
N ASP A 358 5.81 -25.16 0.67
CA ASP A 358 6.90 -25.29 -0.30
C ASP A 358 7.77 -24.04 -0.35
N GLU A 359 7.18 -22.86 -0.27
CA GLU A 359 7.90 -21.60 -0.45
C GLU A 359 7.30 -20.50 0.45
N ILE A 360 8.18 -19.66 1.00
CA ILE A 360 7.81 -18.51 1.84
C ILE A 360 8.23 -17.25 1.12
N VAL A 361 7.27 -16.40 0.80
CA VAL A 361 7.50 -15.14 0.07
C VAL A 361 7.39 -13.98 1.05
N LEU A 362 8.50 -13.30 1.28
CA LEU A 362 8.54 -12.10 2.12
C LEU A 362 8.22 -10.86 1.29
N VAL A 363 7.17 -10.14 1.68
CA VAL A 363 6.66 -8.93 1.00
C VAL A 363 6.59 -7.78 2.01
N GLY A 364 6.64 -6.55 1.51
CA GLY A 364 6.58 -5.37 2.37
C GLY A 364 7.94 -4.99 2.97
N GLY A 365 8.20 -3.69 3.09
CA GLY A 365 9.52 -3.16 3.45
C GLY A 365 10.02 -3.60 4.84
N SER A 366 9.11 -3.90 5.77
CA SER A 366 9.46 -4.26 7.14
C SER A 366 9.94 -5.72 7.27
N THR A 367 9.73 -6.58 6.27
CA THR A 367 10.34 -7.93 6.24
C THR A 367 11.85 -7.91 6.05
N ARG A 368 12.44 -6.73 5.76
CA ARG A 368 13.90 -6.53 5.76
C ARG A 368 14.50 -6.50 7.15
N ILE A 369 13.69 -6.43 8.21
CA ILE A 369 14.17 -6.46 9.59
C ILE A 369 14.72 -7.86 9.90
N PRO A 370 16.01 -8.00 10.28
CA PRO A 370 16.64 -9.30 10.51
C PRO A 370 15.90 -10.16 11.54
N LYS A 371 15.33 -9.53 12.58
CA LYS A 371 14.57 -10.25 13.61
C LYS A 371 13.27 -10.86 13.09
N ILE A 372 12.59 -10.19 12.15
CA ILE A 372 11.38 -10.72 11.52
C ILE A 372 11.74 -11.95 10.67
N GLN A 373 12.79 -11.85 9.85
CA GLN A 373 13.27 -12.98 9.04
C GLN A 373 13.67 -14.16 9.92
N GLN A 374 14.37 -13.90 11.03
CA GLN A 374 14.74 -14.92 11.99
C GLN A 374 13.50 -15.60 12.59
N LEU A 375 12.49 -14.86 13.03
CA LEU A 375 11.27 -15.44 13.61
C LEU A 375 10.52 -16.32 12.62
N VAL A 376 10.39 -15.87 11.36
CA VAL A 376 9.76 -16.66 10.28
C VAL A 376 10.59 -17.94 10.03
N LYS A 377 11.90 -17.80 9.86
CA LYS A 377 12.82 -18.91 9.61
C LYS A 377 12.81 -19.95 10.75
N ASP A 378 12.87 -19.49 12.00
CA ASP A 378 12.82 -20.34 13.17
C ASP A 378 11.47 -21.08 13.27
N TYR A 379 10.36 -20.40 12.93
CA TYR A 379 9.04 -21.03 12.91
C TYR A 379 8.96 -22.15 11.87
N PHE A 380 9.54 -21.97 10.68
CA PHE A 380 9.59 -22.97 9.61
C PHE A 380 10.89 -23.81 9.60
N ASN A 381 11.45 -24.06 10.78
CA ASN A 381 12.53 -25.04 10.98
C ASN A 381 13.79 -24.79 10.12
N GLY A 382 14.11 -23.52 9.84
CA GLY A 382 15.28 -23.10 9.08
C GLY A 382 15.02 -22.78 7.61
N LYS A 383 13.78 -22.88 7.14
CA LYS A 383 13.37 -22.53 5.77
C LYS A 383 13.42 -21.03 5.48
#